data_AF-A0A6P2D1B8-F1
#
_entry.id   AF-A0A6P2D1B8-F1
#
_cell.length_a   1.000
_cell.length_b   1.000
_cell.length_c   1.000
_cell.angle_alpha   90.00
_cell.angle_beta   90.00
_cell.angle_gamma   90.00
#
_symmetry.space_group_name_H-M   'P 1'
#
loop_
_entity.id
_entity.type
_entity.pdbx_description
1 polymer ?
#
loop_
_entity_poly.entity_id
_entity_poly.type
_entity_poly.pdbx_seq_one_letter_code
_entity_poly.pdbx_strand_id
1 'polypeptide(L)'
;MLRFAICALVVTGPLMAADPVTVKGTSVTYPPAVSANVKDKDVQLSLTGVGLRTKVGFNVYTVASYLQDGTRVQKAEDLARTDAVRLLHLVMQRTVQPDAFIGAFRTAVGKSYPDDKFVGEFTQLVNAIGKNAADKRR
;
A
#
# COMPACT_ATOMS: atom_id res chain seq x y z
N MET A 1 -45.96 -16.52 30.37
CA MET A 1 -44.88 -15.61 29.92
C MET A 1 -43.73 -16.46 29.40
N LEU A 2 -43.58 -16.56 28.07
CA LEU A 2 -42.62 -17.45 27.41
C LEU A 2 -41.36 -16.65 27.07
N ARG A 3 -40.22 -16.98 27.68
CA ARG A 3 -38.91 -16.34 27.43
C ARG A 3 -38.19 -17.11 26.33
N PHE A 4 -38.07 -16.53 25.14
CA PHE A 4 -37.22 -17.04 24.07
C PHE A 4 -35.75 -16.71 24.37
N ALA A 5 -34.94 -17.74 24.61
CA ALA A 5 -33.49 -17.63 24.64
C ALA A 5 -32.97 -17.72 23.19
N ILE A 6 -32.40 -16.64 22.68
CA ILE A 6 -31.73 -16.61 21.38
C ILE A 6 -30.32 -17.19 21.58
N CYS A 7 -30.10 -18.40 21.06
CA CYS A 7 -28.80 -19.04 20.98
C CYS A 7 -28.09 -18.49 19.74
N ALA A 8 -27.12 -17.58 19.92
CA ALA A 8 -26.33 -17.04 18.82
C ALA A 8 -25.28 -18.07 18.38
N LEU A 9 -25.50 -18.67 17.21
CA LEU A 9 -24.55 -19.58 16.56
C LEU A 9 -23.39 -18.75 15.98
N VAL A 10 -22.23 -18.81 16.62
CA VAL A 10 -20.98 -18.26 16.06
C VAL A 10 -20.46 -19.26 15.03
N VAL A 11 -20.68 -18.97 13.75
CA VAL A 11 -20.07 -19.71 12.65
C VAL A 11 -18.65 -19.18 12.46
N THR A 12 -17.68 -19.85 13.07
CA THR A 12 -16.25 -19.63 12.79
C THR A 12 -15.89 -20.40 11.52
N GLY A 13 -16.13 -19.78 10.36
CA GLY A 13 -15.68 -20.34 9.09
C GLY A 13 -14.16 -20.19 8.95
N PRO A 14 -13.43 -21.20 8.42
CA PRO A 14 -12.01 -21.07 8.12
C PRO A 14 -11.83 -20.03 7.01
N LEU A 15 -11.14 -18.93 7.33
CA LEU A 15 -10.64 -18.00 6.32
C LEU A 15 -9.55 -18.76 5.55
N MET A 16 -9.89 -19.32 4.38
CA MET A 16 -8.89 -19.87 3.47
C MET A 16 -7.99 -18.72 3.02
N ALA A 17 -6.82 -18.61 3.65
CA ALA A 17 -5.79 -17.67 3.23
C ALA A 17 -5.35 -18.06 1.82
N ALA A 18 -5.60 -17.19 0.85
CA ALA A 18 -5.11 -17.42 -0.51
C ALA A 18 -3.57 -17.46 -0.54
N ASP A 19 -3.02 -18.09 -1.58
CA ASP A 19 -1.57 -18.22 -1.70
C ASP A 19 -0.90 -16.85 -1.94
N PRO A 20 0.29 -16.61 -1.37
CA PRO A 20 1.07 -15.41 -1.65
C PRO A 20 1.39 -15.27 -3.15
N VAL A 21 1.26 -14.04 -3.67
CA VAL A 21 1.52 -13.73 -5.08
C VAL A 21 2.99 -13.37 -5.27
N THR A 22 3.69 -14.11 -6.13
CA THR A 22 5.11 -13.90 -6.43
C THR A 22 5.30 -12.91 -7.58
N VAL A 23 6.24 -11.98 -7.44
CA VAL A 23 6.60 -11.06 -8.52
C VAL A 23 7.63 -11.72 -9.44
N LYS A 24 7.22 -12.02 -10.68
CA LYS A 24 8.06 -12.64 -11.70
C LYS A 24 9.39 -11.89 -11.86
N GLY A 25 10.50 -12.64 -11.85
CA GLY A 25 11.85 -12.09 -11.97
C GLY A 25 12.46 -11.60 -10.65
N THR A 26 11.82 -11.89 -9.51
CA THR A 26 12.32 -11.61 -8.16
C THR A 26 11.93 -12.72 -7.18
N SER A 27 12.52 -12.73 -5.99
CA SER A 27 12.13 -13.61 -4.88
C SER A 27 11.04 -12.99 -3.98
N VAL A 28 10.51 -11.81 -4.32
CA VAL A 28 9.54 -11.10 -3.47
C VAL A 28 8.14 -11.68 -3.68
N THR A 29 7.49 -11.99 -2.56
CA THR A 29 6.10 -12.42 -2.50
C THR A 29 5.28 -11.43 -1.68
N TYR A 30 4.01 -11.31 -2.05
CA TYR A 30 3.05 -10.44 -1.37
C TYR A 30 1.86 -11.26 -0.89
N PRO A 31 1.43 -11.13 0.37
CA PRO A 31 0.23 -11.79 0.83
C PRO A 31 -1.00 -11.24 0.09
N PRO A 32 -2.03 -12.07 -0.14
CA PRO A 32 -3.23 -11.65 -0.86
C PRO A 32 -4.11 -10.69 -0.04
N ALA A 33 -3.96 -10.66 1.28
CA ALA A 33 -4.67 -9.76 2.18
C ALA A 33 -3.72 -9.23 3.26
N VAL A 34 -3.92 -7.99 3.65
CA VAL A 34 -3.20 -7.32 4.74
C VAL A 34 -4.16 -6.45 5.55
N SER A 35 -3.88 -6.26 6.83
CA SER A 35 -4.56 -5.26 7.65
C SER A 35 -3.70 -3.99 7.72
N ALA A 36 -4.32 -2.83 7.56
CA ALA A 36 -3.70 -1.54 7.78
C ALA A 36 -4.47 -0.77 8.86
N ASN A 37 -3.74 -0.19 9.81
CA ASN A 37 -4.35 0.70 10.79
C ASN A 37 -4.44 2.12 10.23
N VAL A 38 -5.65 2.65 10.11
CA VAL A 38 -5.92 4.00 9.62
C VAL A 38 -6.85 4.68 10.63
N LYS A 39 -6.35 5.72 11.31
CA LYS A 39 -7.10 6.47 12.34
C LYS A 39 -7.70 5.54 13.41
N ASP A 40 -6.87 4.66 13.97
CA ASP A 40 -7.22 3.69 15.02
C ASP A 40 -8.25 2.63 14.61
N LYS A 41 -8.48 2.48 13.29
CA LYS A 41 -9.32 1.42 12.73
C LYS A 41 -8.49 0.48 11.90
N ASP A 42 -8.66 -0.81 12.15
CA ASP A 42 -8.08 -1.84 11.30
C ASP A 42 -8.94 -1.99 10.05
N VAL A 43 -8.30 -1.79 8.90
CA VAL A 43 -8.91 -1.85 7.58
C VAL A 43 -8.29 -3.02 6.84
N GLN A 44 -9.14 -3.99 6.46
CA GLN A 44 -8.70 -5.11 5.63
C GLN A 44 -8.55 -4.66 4.18
N LEU A 45 -7.41 -5.00 3.61
CA LEU A 45 -7.04 -4.66 2.24
C LEU A 45 -6.69 -5.93 1.45
N SER A 46 -7.31 -6.08 0.28
CA SER A 46 -7.03 -7.13 -0.67
C SER A 46 -6.03 -6.69 -1.72
N LEU A 47 -5.17 -7.61 -2.13
CA LEU A 47 -4.19 -7.41 -3.20
C LEU A 47 -4.92 -7.28 -4.54
N THR A 48 -4.74 -6.15 -5.20
CA THR A 48 -5.31 -5.84 -6.53
C THR A 48 -4.32 -6.03 -7.66
N GLY A 49 -3.02 -6.04 -7.36
CA GLY A 49 -1.99 -6.32 -8.35
C GLY A 49 -0.58 -6.20 -7.80
N VAL A 50 0.35 -6.79 -8.53
CA VAL A 50 1.80 -6.70 -8.25
C VAL A 50 2.55 -6.29 -9.51
N GLY A 51 3.71 -5.67 -9.34
CA GLY A 51 4.55 -5.24 -10.46
C GLY A 51 6.03 -5.14 -10.09
N LEU A 52 6.86 -5.13 -11.12
CA LEU A 52 8.31 -4.90 -11.03
C LEU A 52 8.65 -3.63 -11.82
N ARG A 53 9.28 -2.66 -11.17
CA ARG A 53 9.81 -1.47 -11.83
C ARG A 53 11.27 -1.67 -12.18
N THR A 54 11.59 -1.48 -13.45
CA THR A 54 12.96 -1.48 -13.96
C THR A 54 13.37 -0.08 -14.45
N LYS A 55 14.68 0.19 -14.46
CA LYS A 55 15.30 1.37 -15.05
C LYS A 55 16.62 0.97 -15.69
N VAL A 56 16.75 1.17 -17.00
CA VAL A 56 17.96 0.86 -17.81
C VAL A 56 18.44 -0.59 -17.55
N GLY A 57 17.52 -1.56 -17.62
CA GLY A 57 17.84 -2.99 -17.43
C GLY A 57 18.02 -3.45 -15.97
N PHE A 58 18.02 -2.54 -14.99
CA PHE A 58 18.13 -2.90 -13.57
C PHE A 58 16.78 -2.88 -12.86
N ASN A 59 16.54 -3.88 -12.01
CA ASN A 59 15.41 -3.92 -11.10
C ASN A 59 15.56 -2.84 -10.02
N VAL A 60 14.53 -2.01 -9.82
CA VAL A 60 14.56 -0.92 -8.84
C VAL A 60 13.74 -1.28 -7.61
N TYR A 61 12.47 -1.64 -7.80
CA TYR A 61 11.57 -2.06 -6.73
C TYR A 61 10.48 -2.98 -7.29
N THR A 62 9.97 -3.88 -6.46
CA THR A 62 8.66 -4.49 -6.69
C THR A 62 7.61 -3.67 -5.95
N VAL A 63 6.37 -3.71 -6.43
CA VAL A 63 5.24 -3.02 -5.81
C VAL A 63 4.04 -3.95 -5.74
N ALA A 64 3.35 -3.94 -4.62
CA ALA A 64 2.00 -4.46 -4.49
C ALA A 64 1.01 -3.32 -4.27
N SER A 65 -0.14 -3.42 -4.92
CA SER A 65 -1.27 -2.51 -4.77
C SER A 65 -2.36 -3.20 -3.99
N TYR A 66 -2.72 -2.67 -2.83
CA TYR A 66 -3.81 -3.15 -2.00
C TYR A 66 -4.94 -2.12 -1.94
N LEU A 67 -6.17 -2.61 -1.89
CA LEU A 67 -7.39 -1.80 -1.82
C LEU A 67 -8.30 -2.36 -0.72
N GLN A 68 -8.99 -1.48 -0.02
CA GLN A 68 -9.96 -1.86 0.99
C GLN A 68 -11.00 -2.86 0.47
N ASP A 69 -11.20 -3.92 1.24
CA ASP A 69 -12.16 -4.98 0.93
C ASP A 69 -13.57 -4.44 0.72
N GLY A 70 -14.28 -5.01 -0.25
CA GLY A 70 -15.63 -4.59 -0.61
C GLY A 70 -15.70 -3.35 -1.50
N THR A 71 -14.57 -2.69 -1.79
CA THR A 71 -14.54 -1.57 -2.74
C THR A 71 -14.74 -2.08 -4.16
N ARG A 72 -15.79 -1.60 -4.84
CA ARG A 72 -16.05 -1.93 -6.25
C ARG A 72 -15.27 -0.99 -7.16
N VAL A 73 -14.29 -1.54 -7.87
CA VAL A 73 -13.48 -0.84 -8.86
C VAL A 73 -13.49 -1.68 -10.12
N GLN A 74 -13.89 -1.10 -11.25
CA GLN A 74 -13.91 -1.80 -12.53
C GLN A 74 -12.80 -1.29 -13.47
N LYS A 75 -12.40 -0.02 -13.31
CA LYS A 75 -11.38 0.63 -14.15
C LYS A 75 -10.32 1.34 -13.31
N ALA A 76 -9.17 1.60 -13.93
CA ALA A 76 -8.07 2.29 -13.27
C ALA A 76 -8.45 3.70 -12.81
N GLU A 77 -9.35 4.37 -13.51
CA GLU A 77 -9.82 5.72 -13.14
C GLU A 77 -10.67 5.69 -11.87
N ASP A 78 -11.38 4.58 -11.62
CA ASP A 78 -12.17 4.38 -10.40
C ASP A 78 -11.24 4.28 -9.19
N LEU A 79 -10.06 3.66 -9.38
CA LEU A 79 -9.03 3.62 -8.35
C LEU A 79 -8.57 5.01 -7.96
N ALA A 80 -8.67 6.06 -8.78
CA ALA A 80 -8.27 7.39 -8.34
C ALA A 80 -9.39 8.08 -7.53
N ARG A 81 -10.65 7.83 -7.87
CA ARG A 81 -11.83 8.55 -7.37
C ARG A 81 -12.50 7.92 -6.16
N THR A 82 -12.22 6.65 -5.88
CA THR A 82 -12.87 5.92 -4.77
C THR A 82 -12.46 6.47 -3.39
N ASP A 83 -13.42 6.64 -2.48
CA ASP A 83 -13.15 7.01 -1.08
C ASP A 83 -12.82 5.77 -0.22
N ALA A 84 -11.87 4.98 -0.70
CA ALA A 84 -11.45 3.73 -0.09
C ALA A 84 -9.96 3.80 0.28
N VAL A 85 -9.59 3.11 1.36
CA VAL A 85 -8.18 3.01 1.75
C VAL A 85 -7.39 2.23 0.71
N ARG A 86 -6.20 2.75 0.38
CA ARG A 86 -5.27 2.17 -0.58
C ARG A 86 -3.88 2.11 0.03
N LEU A 87 -3.16 1.04 -0.27
CA LEU A 87 -1.78 0.86 0.18
C LEU A 87 -0.92 0.40 -1.01
N LEU A 88 0.13 1.17 -1.30
CA LEU A 88 1.19 0.74 -2.19
C LEU A 88 2.37 0.27 -1.35
N HIS A 89 2.66 -1.03 -1.38
CA HIS A 89 3.80 -1.61 -0.69
C HIS A 89 4.95 -1.77 -1.68
N LEU A 90 6.00 -0.96 -1.53
CA LEU A 90 7.20 -1.03 -2.36
C LEU A 90 8.31 -1.78 -1.63
N VAL A 91 8.89 -2.79 -2.28
CA VAL A 91 10.09 -3.49 -1.81
C VAL A 91 11.25 -3.19 -2.74
N MET A 92 12.23 -2.44 -2.24
CA MET A 92 13.41 -2.03 -3.00
C MET A 92 14.28 -3.25 -3.35
N GLN A 93 14.63 -3.38 -4.63
CA GLN A 93 15.50 -4.43 -5.16
C GLN A 93 16.98 -4.01 -5.17
N ARG A 94 17.26 -2.76 -4.81
CA ARG A 94 18.60 -2.17 -4.72
C ARG A 94 18.59 -0.99 -3.76
N THR A 95 19.78 -0.57 -3.32
CA THR A 95 19.93 0.64 -2.52
C THR A 95 19.56 1.88 -3.33
N VAL A 96 18.70 2.72 -2.76
CA VAL A 96 18.34 4.05 -3.30
C VAL A 96 18.52 5.07 -2.20
N GLN A 97 19.24 6.15 -2.49
CA GLN A 97 19.44 7.23 -1.54
C GLN A 97 18.12 7.98 -1.30
N PRO A 98 17.81 8.39 -0.06
CA PRO A 98 16.58 9.09 0.27
C PRO A 98 16.30 10.30 -0.65
N ASP A 99 17.31 11.12 -0.91
CA ASP A 99 17.18 12.30 -1.76
C ASP A 99 16.79 11.95 -3.20
N ALA A 100 17.34 10.84 -3.73
CA ALA A 100 16.99 10.35 -5.06
C ALA A 100 15.55 9.82 -5.11
N PHE A 101 15.07 9.16 -4.04
CA PHE A 101 13.68 8.71 -3.93
C PHE A 101 12.72 9.90 -3.86
N ILE A 102 12.99 10.85 -2.96
CA ILE A 102 12.15 12.05 -2.76
C ILE A 102 12.13 12.90 -4.03
N GLY A 103 13.27 13.10 -4.69
CA GLY A 103 13.37 13.81 -5.96
C GLY A 103 12.52 13.14 -7.05
N ALA A 104 12.63 11.82 -7.22
CA ALA A 104 11.81 11.08 -8.18
C ALA A 104 10.31 11.16 -7.88
N PHE A 105 9.93 11.16 -6.59
CA PHE A 105 8.55 11.31 -6.17
C PHE A 105 8.00 12.71 -6.49
N ARG A 106 8.76 13.78 -6.18
CA ARG A 106 8.41 15.16 -6.55
C ARG A 106 8.23 15.31 -8.06
N THR A 107 9.17 14.80 -8.86
CA THR A 107 9.06 14.82 -10.32
C THR A 107 7.81 14.08 -10.82
N ALA A 108 7.43 12.96 -10.19
CA ALA A 108 6.24 12.22 -10.59
C ALA A 108 4.95 13.01 -10.28
N VAL A 109 4.85 13.63 -9.10
CA VAL A 109 3.69 14.45 -8.70
C VAL A 109 3.60 15.75 -9.51
N GLY A 110 4.75 16.40 -9.77
CA GLY A 110 4.84 17.66 -10.54
C GLY A 110 4.38 17.53 -12.00
N LYS A 111 4.24 16.31 -12.53
CA LYS A 111 3.61 16.09 -13.84
C LYS A 111 2.11 16.36 -13.86
N SER A 112 1.46 16.35 -12.69
CA SER A 112 0.01 16.48 -12.56
C SER A 112 -0.41 17.71 -11.76
N TYR A 113 0.50 18.34 -11.04
CA TYR A 113 0.21 19.45 -10.13
C TYR A 113 1.35 20.47 -10.13
N PRO A 114 1.05 21.76 -9.88
CA PRO A 114 2.08 22.78 -9.75
C PRO A 114 2.95 22.54 -8.52
N ASP A 115 4.20 23.02 -8.57
CA ASP A 115 5.25 22.72 -7.59
C ASP A 115 4.94 23.22 -6.17
N ASP A 116 4.11 24.26 -6.05
CA ASP A 116 3.73 24.90 -4.79
C ASP A 116 2.58 24.21 -4.05
N LYS A 117 1.81 23.33 -4.72
CA LYS A 117 0.59 22.75 -4.17
C LYS A 117 0.80 21.85 -2.95
N PHE A 118 1.95 21.19 -2.85
CA PHE A 118 2.22 20.15 -1.84
C PHE A 118 3.52 20.37 -1.05
N VAL A 119 3.94 21.62 -0.87
CA VAL A 119 5.20 21.98 -0.20
C VAL A 119 5.25 21.42 1.24
N GLY A 120 4.14 21.49 1.97
CA GLY A 120 4.03 20.98 3.33
C GLY A 120 4.16 19.46 3.40
N GLU A 121 3.45 18.75 2.53
CA GLU A 121 3.44 17.29 2.44
C GLU A 121 4.81 16.75 2.01
N PHE A 122 5.50 17.42 1.08
CA PHE A 122 6.87 17.03 0.74
C PHE A 122 7.85 17.22 1.89
N THR A 123 7.62 18.19 2.78
CA THR A 123 8.42 18.35 4.01
C THR A 123 8.18 17.18 4.97
N GLN A 124 6.93 16.75 5.13
CA GLN A 124 6.60 15.55 5.91
C GLN A 124 7.25 14.29 5.32
N LEU A 125 7.22 14.14 3.99
CA LEU A 125 7.85 13.01 3.29
C LEU A 125 9.37 12.97 3.51
N VAL A 126 10.04 14.13 3.45
CA VAL A 126 11.47 14.24 3.76
C VAL A 126 11.76 13.79 5.19
N ASN A 127 10.92 14.14 6.15
CA ASN A 127 11.10 13.71 7.53
C ASN A 127 10.85 12.21 7.74
N ALA A 128 9.95 11.61 6.96
CA ALA A 128 9.61 10.19 7.04
C ALA A 128 10.64 9.28 6.34
N ILE A 129 11.35 9.76 5.32
CA ILE A 129 12.25 8.95 4.46
C ILE A 129 13.72 9.40 4.54
N GLY A 130 13.97 10.67 4.85
CA GLY A 130 15.30 11.27 4.94
C GLY A 130 16.11 10.81 6.16
N LYS A 131 17.22 11.51 6.45
CA LYS A 131 18.14 11.15 7.55
C LYS A 131 17.44 10.91 8.90
N ASN A 132 16.36 11.65 9.17
CA ASN A 132 15.53 11.55 10.38
C ASN A 132 14.83 10.19 10.56
N ALA A 133 14.66 9.41 9.48
CA ALA A 133 14.08 8.06 9.54
C ALA A 133 15.06 7.03 10.12
N ALA A 134 16.37 7.24 9.92
CA ALA A 134 17.42 6.38 10.47
C ALA A 134 17.60 6.60 11.98
N ASP A 135 17.42 7.83 12.46
CA ASP A 135 17.54 8.17 13.88
C ASP A 135 16.39 7.63 14.74
N LYS A 136 15.20 7.39 14.16
CA LYS A 136 14.04 6.80 14.85
C LYS A 136 14.14 5.29 15.11
N ARG A 137 15.20 4.62 14.64
CA ARG A 137 15.43 3.18 14.88
C ARG A 137 16.52 2.90 15.93
N ARG A 138 16.94 3.91 16.71
CA ARG A 138 17.78 3.72 17.90
C ARG A 138 16.96 3.79 19.18
#